data_AF-A0AAU4UQG5-F1
#
_entry.id   AF-A0AAU4UQG5-F1
#
_cell.length_a   1.000
_cell.length_b   1.000
_cell.length_c   1.000
_cell.angle_alpha   90.00
_cell.angle_beta   90.00
_cell.angle_gamma   90.00
#
_symmetry.space_group_name_H-M   'P 1'
#
loop_
_entity.id
_entity.type
_entity.pdbx_description
1 polymer ?
#
loop_
_entity_poly.entity_id
_entity_poly.type
_entity_poly.pdbx_seq_one_letter_code
_entity_poly.pdbx_strand_id
1 'polypeptide(L)'
;MSLTERLSANAVATAAGLDSNWVYKAEANGVLPEEHYVSDIIVIKVYRLLSTFVWPDRPAQRSKKQDLDTWLLSALHAARDAVTDPTTTPETTLWVTPTGVRVAHSREERAAVESPSPDGHEPSFLDDQVALRLPIGRWIDELPAILTRIKKREPRKKATRASAPTGRRRTSAPARSSHQ
;
A
#
# COMPACT_ATOMS: atom_id res chain seq x y z
N MET A 1 11.09 14.28 -8.19
CA MET A 1 11.33 12.86 -7.83
C MET A 1 10.85 12.02 -8.99
N SER A 2 11.61 11.01 -9.42
CA SER A 2 11.16 10.10 -10.47
C SER A 2 10.21 9.07 -9.87
N LEU A 3 9.09 8.78 -10.54
CA LEU A 3 8.18 7.68 -10.15
C LEU A 3 8.86 6.31 -10.16
N THR A 4 10.05 6.22 -10.77
CA THR A 4 10.87 5.02 -10.89
C THR A 4 11.89 4.84 -9.74
N GLU A 5 11.88 5.70 -8.71
CA GLU A 5 12.75 5.52 -7.55
C GLU A 5 12.33 4.26 -6.77
N ARG A 6 13.26 3.30 -6.62
CA ARG A 6 13.03 2.07 -5.86
C ARG A 6 12.95 2.36 -4.37
N LEU A 7 11.94 1.78 -3.71
CA LEU A 7 11.67 1.90 -2.29
C LEU A 7 11.85 0.55 -1.57
N SER A 8 12.19 0.60 -0.28
CA SER A 8 12.11 -0.58 0.57
C SER A 8 10.67 -0.84 1.01
N ALA A 9 10.34 -2.11 1.34
CA ALA A 9 9.01 -2.48 1.85
C ALA A 9 8.58 -1.61 3.06
N ASN A 10 9.53 -1.33 3.96
CA ASN A 10 9.28 -0.47 5.12
C ASN A 10 9.00 1.00 4.72
N ALA A 11 9.68 1.53 3.70
CA ALA A 11 9.42 2.88 3.20
C ALA A 11 8.02 2.97 2.57
N VAL A 12 7.61 1.96 1.80
CA VAL A 12 6.27 1.86 1.22
C VAL A 12 5.21 1.81 2.34
N ALA A 13 5.38 0.91 3.31
CA ALA A 13 4.47 0.78 4.45
C ALA A 13 4.35 2.09 5.23
N THR A 14 5.48 2.72 5.55
CA THR A 14 5.53 3.99 6.28
C THR A 14 4.84 5.11 5.49
N ALA A 15 5.09 5.22 4.19
CA ALA A 15 4.46 6.22 3.33
C ALA A 15 2.94 5.98 3.18
N ALA A 16 2.53 4.72 3.17
CA ALA A 16 1.13 4.33 3.13
C ALA A 16 0.41 4.53 4.48
N GLY A 17 1.16 4.73 5.57
CA GLY A 17 0.62 4.78 6.93
C GLY A 17 0.19 3.41 7.45
N LEU A 18 0.85 2.34 7.00
CA LEU A 18 0.51 0.95 7.29
C LEU A 18 1.65 0.23 8.02
N ASP A 19 1.32 -0.89 8.65
CA ASP A 19 2.31 -1.84 9.16
C ASP A 19 3.00 -2.60 8.01
N SER A 20 4.30 -2.88 8.13
CA SER A 20 5.08 -3.59 7.11
C SER A 20 4.54 -4.97 6.76
N ASN A 21 3.83 -5.64 7.67
CA ASN A 21 3.18 -6.93 7.41
C ASN A 21 2.18 -6.86 6.24
N TRP A 22 1.58 -5.69 5.98
CA TRP A 22 0.70 -5.52 4.83
C TRP A 22 1.43 -5.60 3.50
N VAL A 23 2.65 -5.08 3.42
CA VAL A 23 3.48 -5.16 2.20
C VAL A 23 3.88 -6.61 1.93
N TYR A 24 4.38 -7.32 2.95
CA TYR A 24 4.72 -8.74 2.81
C TYR A 24 3.51 -9.61 2.44
N LYS A 25 2.34 -9.33 3.02
CA LYS A 25 1.10 -10.02 2.63
C LYS A 25 0.72 -9.73 1.18
N ALA A 26 0.90 -8.49 0.72
CA ALA A 26 0.58 -8.10 -0.64
C ALA A 26 1.53 -8.74 -1.67
N GLU A 27 2.82 -8.86 -1.35
CA GLU A 27 3.79 -9.63 -2.14
C GLU A 27 3.40 -11.11 -2.24
N ALA A 28 3.09 -11.75 -1.10
CA ALA A 28 2.70 -13.15 -1.04
C ALA A 28 1.42 -13.46 -1.85
N ASN A 29 0.56 -12.46 -2.01
CA ASN A 29 -0.67 -12.55 -2.80
C ASN A 29 -0.50 -12.03 -4.25
N GLY A 30 0.71 -11.70 -4.68
CA GLY A 30 0.99 -11.21 -6.03
C GLY A 30 0.44 -9.83 -6.36
N VAL A 31 0.04 -9.04 -5.35
CA VAL A 31 -0.47 -7.67 -5.52
C VAL A 31 0.67 -6.69 -5.79
N LEU A 32 1.76 -6.86 -5.05
CA LEU A 32 2.96 -6.05 -5.19
C LEU A 32 4.10 -6.88 -5.78
N PRO A 33 4.91 -6.28 -6.67
CA PRO A 33 6.17 -6.89 -7.10
C PRO A 33 7.21 -6.90 -5.96
N GLU A 34 8.25 -7.71 -6.13
CA GLU A 34 9.42 -7.76 -5.21
C GLU A 34 10.20 -6.44 -5.18
N GLU A 35 10.21 -5.70 -6.29
CA GLU A 35 10.79 -4.37 -6.35
C GLU A 35 9.71 -3.30 -6.20
N HIS A 36 9.80 -2.46 -5.17
CA HIS A 36 8.75 -1.47 -4.93
C HIS A 36 9.07 -0.09 -5.47
N TYR A 37 8.01 0.60 -5.86
CA TYR A 37 8.04 1.93 -6.45
C TYR A 37 7.02 2.85 -5.78
N VAL A 38 7.01 4.12 -6.18
CA VAL A 38 6.10 5.14 -5.63
C VAL A 38 4.63 4.75 -5.80
N SER A 39 4.28 4.10 -6.92
CA SER A 39 2.91 3.64 -7.19
C SER A 39 2.41 2.62 -6.18
N ASP A 40 3.31 1.79 -5.63
CA ASP A 40 2.94 0.73 -4.68
C ASP A 40 2.44 1.30 -3.35
N ILE A 41 2.74 2.55 -3.03
CA ILE A 41 2.20 3.26 -1.85
C ILE A 41 0.68 3.43 -1.98
N ILE A 42 0.19 3.73 -3.19
CA ILE A 42 -1.24 3.90 -3.45
C ILE A 42 -1.92 2.54 -3.60
N VAL A 43 -1.28 1.60 -4.31
CA VAL A 43 -1.78 0.24 -4.47
C VAL A 43 -1.97 -0.45 -3.11
N ILE A 44 -1.01 -0.32 -2.18
CA ILE A 44 -1.13 -0.96 -0.86
C ILE A 44 -2.22 -0.30 0.00
N LYS A 45 -2.43 1.02 -0.10
CA LYS A 45 -3.54 1.71 0.56
C LYS A 45 -4.89 1.17 0.07
N VAL A 46 -5.05 1.07 -1.25
CA VAL A 46 -6.26 0.51 -1.87
C VAL A 46 -6.45 -0.96 -1.48
N TYR A 47 -5.40 -1.78 -1.58
CA TYR A 47 -5.44 -3.18 -1.17
C TYR A 47 -5.86 -3.36 0.29
N ARG A 48 -5.29 -2.57 1.21
CA ARG A 48 -5.61 -2.63 2.63
C ARG A 48 -7.09 -2.39 2.89
N LEU A 49 -7.67 -1.39 2.22
CA LEU A 49 -9.08 -1.00 2.38
C LEU A 49 -10.01 -2.07 1.80
N LEU A 50 -9.74 -2.49 0.56
CA LEU A 50 -10.63 -3.37 -0.18
C LEU A 50 -10.53 -4.85 0.25
N SER A 51 -9.36 -5.32 0.66
CA SER A 51 -9.18 -6.72 1.10
C SER A 51 -9.93 -7.09 2.38
N THR A 52 -10.40 -6.10 3.14
CA THR A 52 -11.25 -6.32 4.32
C THR A 52 -12.72 -5.97 4.07
N PHE A 53 -13.04 -5.47 2.88
CA PHE A 53 -14.40 -5.10 2.53
C PHE A 53 -15.17 -6.32 2.02
N VAL A 54 -16.42 -6.44 2.45
CA VAL A 54 -17.33 -7.50 1.99
C VAL A 54 -18.57 -6.81 1.43
N TRP A 55 -18.91 -7.10 0.17
CA TRP A 55 -20.11 -6.58 -0.45
C TRP A 55 -21.35 -7.19 0.23
N PRO A 56 -22.38 -6.39 0.55
CA PRO A 56 -23.61 -6.92 1.18
C PRO A 56 -24.26 -8.06 0.38
N ASP A 57 -24.27 -7.93 -0.94
CA ASP A 57 -24.92 -8.89 -1.85
C ASP A 57 -23.98 -10.03 -2.29
N ARG A 58 -22.73 -10.04 -1.83
CA ARG A 58 -21.75 -11.10 -2.11
C ARG A 58 -21.05 -11.53 -0.82
N PRO A 59 -21.66 -12.43 -0.03
CA PRO A 59 -21.02 -12.96 1.16
C PRO A 59 -19.70 -13.65 0.82
N ALA A 60 -18.67 -13.40 1.64
CA ALA A 60 -17.33 -13.91 1.42
C ALA A 60 -17.30 -15.45 1.31
N GLN A 61 -16.76 -15.98 0.21
CA GLN A 61 -16.55 -17.42 0.08
C GLN A 61 -15.42 -17.87 1.01
N ARG A 62 -15.76 -18.67 2.03
CA ARG A 62 -14.84 -19.10 3.10
C ARG A 62 -13.88 -20.25 2.73
N SER A 63 -14.01 -20.91 1.59
CA SER A 63 -13.47 -22.29 1.44
C SER A 63 -12.48 -22.57 0.30
N LYS A 64 -12.10 -21.59 -0.52
CA LYS A 64 -11.04 -21.81 -1.52
C LYS A 64 -9.89 -20.84 -1.28
N LYS A 65 -8.67 -21.32 -1.53
CA LYS A 65 -7.47 -20.51 -1.72
C LYS A 65 -7.88 -19.30 -2.57
N GLN A 66 -8.08 -18.16 -1.93
CA GLN A 66 -8.78 -17.04 -2.55
C GLN A 66 -7.83 -16.41 -3.57
N ASP A 67 -8.00 -16.79 -4.83
CA ASP A 67 -7.58 -15.92 -5.91
C ASP A 67 -8.22 -14.55 -5.69
N LEU A 68 -7.47 -13.49 -5.95
CA LEU A 68 -7.98 -12.14 -5.78
C LEU A 68 -9.19 -11.93 -6.68
N ASP A 69 -10.29 -11.45 -6.10
CA ASP A 69 -11.49 -11.16 -6.88
C ASP A 69 -11.17 -10.22 -8.06
N THR A 70 -11.82 -10.43 -9.20
CA THR A 70 -11.60 -9.62 -10.41
C THR A 70 -11.82 -8.13 -10.18
N TRP A 71 -12.81 -7.75 -9.36
CA TRP A 71 -13.08 -6.35 -9.02
C TRP A 71 -11.95 -5.73 -8.19
N LEU A 72 -11.34 -6.52 -7.28
CA LEU A 72 -10.21 -6.09 -6.47
C LEU A 72 -8.98 -5.89 -7.35
N LEU A 73 -8.66 -6.85 -8.22
CA LEU A 73 -7.56 -6.72 -9.19
C LEU A 73 -7.73 -5.48 -10.08
N SER A 74 -8.95 -5.24 -10.58
CA SER A 74 -9.28 -4.08 -11.41
C SER A 74 -9.05 -2.77 -10.65
N ALA A 75 -9.44 -2.69 -9.37
CA ALA A 75 -9.19 -1.53 -8.54
C ALA A 75 -7.71 -1.27 -8.29
N LEU A 76 -6.92 -2.34 -8.08
CA LEU A 76 -5.48 -2.24 -7.88
C LEU A 76 -4.75 -1.76 -9.14
N HIS A 77 -5.14 -2.26 -10.32
CA HIS A 77 -4.60 -1.78 -11.59
C HIS A 77 -4.98 -0.32 -11.84
N ALA A 78 -6.26 0.04 -11.70
CA ALA A 78 -6.71 1.43 -11.86
C ALA A 78 -5.97 2.39 -10.90
N ALA A 79 -5.74 1.96 -9.66
CA ALA A 79 -4.97 2.74 -8.70
C ALA A 79 -3.50 2.90 -9.11
N ARG A 80 -2.87 1.85 -9.66
CA ARG A 80 -1.49 1.88 -10.16
C ARG A 80 -1.37 2.81 -11.37
N ASP A 81 -2.27 2.66 -12.34
CA ASP A 81 -2.28 3.44 -13.58
C ASP A 81 -2.44 4.92 -13.29
N ALA A 82 -3.33 5.28 -12.36
CA ALA A 82 -3.56 6.66 -11.93
C ALA A 82 -2.29 7.34 -11.38
N VAL A 83 -1.33 6.62 -10.79
CA VAL A 83 -0.07 7.24 -10.31
C VAL A 83 0.81 7.71 -11.46
N THR A 84 0.75 7.00 -12.59
CA THR A 84 1.56 7.28 -13.79
C THR A 84 0.81 8.10 -14.85
N ASP A 85 -0.50 8.24 -14.70
CA ASP A 85 -1.36 8.96 -15.64
C ASP A 85 -1.14 10.48 -15.54
N PRO A 86 -0.74 11.16 -16.64
CA PRO A 86 -0.55 12.61 -16.65
C PRO A 86 -1.84 13.41 -16.43
N THR A 87 -3.01 12.80 -16.59
CA THR A 87 -4.31 13.43 -16.34
C THR A 87 -4.72 13.37 -14.87
N THR A 88 -3.99 12.65 -14.02
CA THR A 88 -4.29 12.58 -12.59
C THR A 88 -4.14 13.93 -11.92
N THR A 89 -5.21 14.33 -11.25
CA THR A 89 -5.30 15.57 -10.47
C THR A 89 -5.64 15.25 -9.01
N PRO A 90 -5.57 16.24 -8.10
CA PRO A 90 -6.09 16.06 -6.74
C PRO A 90 -7.59 15.74 -6.67
N GLU A 91 -8.34 15.92 -7.77
CA GLU A 91 -9.76 15.56 -7.85
C GLU A 91 -9.99 14.10 -8.27
N THR A 92 -8.94 13.42 -8.77
CA THR A 92 -9.02 12.05 -9.27
C THR A 92 -9.61 11.12 -8.22
N THR A 93 -10.68 10.46 -8.61
CA THR A 93 -11.49 9.61 -7.74
C THR A 93 -11.64 8.24 -8.39
N LEU A 94 -11.48 7.19 -7.60
CA LEU A 94 -11.72 5.80 -8.01
C LEU A 94 -13.02 5.33 -7.35
N TRP A 95 -14.00 4.95 -8.15
CA TRP A 95 -15.18 4.21 -7.70
C TRP A 95 -14.93 2.72 -7.89
N VAL A 96 -15.25 1.97 -6.86
CA VAL A 96 -15.20 0.51 -6.86
C VAL A 96 -16.58 -0.01 -6.53
N THR A 97 -17.08 -0.92 -7.35
CA THR A 97 -18.37 -1.58 -7.18
C THR A 97 -18.17 -3.11 -7.24
N PRO A 98 -19.19 -3.92 -6.91
CA PRO A 98 -19.11 -5.37 -7.11
C PRO A 98 -18.90 -5.77 -8.58
N THR A 99 -19.29 -4.90 -9.52
CA THR A 99 -19.29 -5.17 -10.96
C THR A 99 -18.07 -4.62 -11.69
N GLY A 100 -17.38 -3.63 -11.11
CA GLY A 100 -16.17 -3.08 -11.73
C GLY A 100 -15.64 -1.82 -11.06
N VAL A 101 -14.89 -1.04 -11.84
CA VAL A 101 -14.26 0.19 -11.38
C VAL A 101 -14.39 1.31 -12.40
N ARG A 102 -14.42 2.55 -11.92
CA ARG A 102 -14.34 3.76 -12.74
C ARG A 102 -13.38 4.75 -12.11
N VAL A 103 -12.57 5.40 -12.94
CA VAL A 103 -11.73 6.53 -12.53
C VAL A 103 -12.27 7.77 -13.22
N ALA A 104 -12.36 8.87 -12.46
CA ALA A 104 -12.67 10.19 -13.00
C ALA A 104 -11.63 11.17 -12.48
N HIS A 105 -11.07 11.99 -13.36
CA HIS A 105 -9.95 12.88 -13.11
C HIS A 105 -10.38 14.34 -12.83
N SER A 106 -11.62 14.67 -13.15
CA SER A 106 -12.21 16.00 -13.01
C SER A 106 -13.58 15.95 -12.36
N ARG A 107 -14.03 17.05 -11.73
CA ARG A 107 -15.41 17.20 -11.22
C ARG A 107 -16.50 16.81 -12.22
N GLU A 108 -16.34 17.19 -13.48
CA GLU A 108 -17.31 16.93 -14.55
C GLU A 108 -17.42 15.43 -14.82
N GLU A 109 -16.30 14.73 -14.95
CA GLU A 109 -16.30 13.26 -15.09
C GLU A 109 -16.90 12.58 -13.86
N ARG A 110 -16.67 13.10 -12.64
CA ARG A 110 -17.30 12.54 -11.43
C ARG A 110 -18.82 12.67 -11.47
N ALA A 111 -19.32 13.83 -11.88
CA ALA A 111 -20.75 14.06 -12.03
C ALA A 111 -21.32 13.12 -13.10
N ALA A 112 -20.60 12.87 -14.18
CA ALA A 112 -21.01 11.91 -15.21
C ALA A 112 -21.05 10.46 -14.71
N VAL A 113 -20.17 10.07 -13.78
CA VAL A 113 -20.24 8.74 -13.13
C VAL A 113 -21.49 8.61 -12.28
N GLU A 114 -21.88 9.67 -11.56
CA GLU A 114 -23.06 9.69 -10.68
C GLU A 114 -24.39 9.92 -11.43
N SER A 115 -24.34 10.42 -12.66
CA SER A 115 -25.52 10.75 -13.46
C SER A 115 -25.94 9.58 -14.35
N PRO A 116 -27.25 9.39 -14.59
CA PRO A 116 -27.71 8.55 -15.69
C PRO A 116 -27.28 9.13 -17.04
N SER A 117 -27.39 8.34 -18.11
CA SER A 117 -27.13 8.82 -19.46
C SER A 117 -27.99 10.05 -19.79
N PRO A 118 -27.51 11.01 -20.60
CA PRO A 118 -28.25 12.23 -20.96
C PRO A 118 -29.65 11.98 -21.50
N ASP A 119 -29.87 10.85 -22.17
CA ASP A 119 -31.16 10.46 -22.73
C ASP A 119 -32.07 9.73 -21.72
N GLY A 120 -31.60 9.53 -20.48
CA GLY A 120 -32.34 8.87 -19.39
C GLY A 120 -32.56 7.36 -19.55
N HIS A 121 -32.05 6.77 -20.63
CA HIS A 121 -32.29 5.36 -20.97
C HIS A 121 -31.29 4.39 -20.33
N GLU A 122 -30.08 4.85 -20.03
CA GLU A 122 -29.06 4.01 -19.38
C GLU A 122 -28.85 4.49 -17.94
N PRO A 123 -28.88 3.57 -16.96
CA PRO A 123 -28.61 3.90 -15.56
C PRO A 123 -27.16 4.35 -15.37
N SER A 124 -26.92 5.10 -14.29
CA SER A 124 -25.57 5.43 -13.84
C SER A 124 -24.78 4.16 -13.55
N PHE A 125 -23.45 4.25 -13.66
CA PHE A 125 -22.54 3.21 -13.18
C PHE A 125 -22.75 2.87 -11.69
N LEU A 126 -23.35 3.78 -10.90
CA LEU A 126 -23.57 3.61 -9.46
C LEU A 126 -25.00 3.16 -9.10
N ASP A 127 -25.91 3.07 -10.07
CA ASP A 127 -27.30 2.73 -9.78
C ASP A 127 -27.45 1.29 -9.28
N ASP A 128 -28.39 1.10 -8.35
CA ASP A 128 -28.78 -0.18 -7.74
C ASP A 128 -27.63 -1.00 -7.10
N GLN A 129 -26.50 -0.36 -6.77
CA GLN A 129 -25.38 -1.04 -6.12
C GLN A 129 -24.64 -0.16 -5.12
N VAL A 130 -23.99 -0.81 -4.14
CA VAL A 130 -23.05 -0.13 -3.24
C VAL A 130 -21.77 0.20 -4.00
N ALA A 131 -21.29 1.43 -3.83
CA ALA A 131 -20.02 1.87 -4.37
C ALA A 131 -19.10 2.43 -3.28
N LEU A 132 -17.81 2.10 -3.37
CA LEU A 132 -16.76 2.72 -2.58
C LEU A 132 -16.11 3.81 -3.40
N ARG A 133 -16.06 5.02 -2.82
CA ARG A 133 -15.39 6.17 -3.42
C ARG A 133 -14.05 6.42 -2.74
N LEU A 134 -12.96 6.26 -3.48
CA LEU A 134 -11.60 6.43 -2.99
C LEU A 134 -10.95 7.70 -3.57
N PRO A 135 -10.47 8.64 -2.74
CA PRO A 135 -9.87 9.89 -3.19
C PRO A 135 -8.40 9.70 -3.60
N ILE A 136 -8.14 8.82 -4.57
CA ILE A 136 -6.77 8.42 -4.94
C ILE A 136 -5.92 9.60 -5.43
N GLY A 137 -6.52 10.60 -6.09
CA GLY A 137 -5.84 11.80 -6.54
C GLY A 137 -5.24 12.62 -5.40
N ARG A 138 -5.97 12.75 -4.28
CA ARG A 138 -5.45 13.41 -3.07
C ARG A 138 -4.30 12.63 -2.44
N TRP A 139 -4.41 11.32 -2.38
CA TRP A 139 -3.32 10.50 -1.84
C TRP A 139 -2.06 10.61 -2.70
N ILE A 140 -2.21 10.68 -4.03
CA ILE A 140 -1.10 10.87 -4.98
C ILE A 140 -0.47 12.27 -4.81
N ASP A 141 -1.29 13.31 -4.72
CA ASP A 141 -0.86 14.70 -4.52
C ASP A 141 -0.04 14.89 -3.22
N GLU A 142 -0.34 14.10 -2.19
CA GLU A 142 0.39 14.13 -0.91
C GLU A 142 1.74 13.38 -0.94
N LEU A 143 1.98 12.49 -1.92
CA LEU A 143 3.17 11.62 -1.95
C LEU A 143 4.50 12.39 -1.90
N PRO A 144 4.72 13.49 -2.65
CA PRO A 144 5.99 14.21 -2.62
C PRO A 144 6.34 14.71 -1.21
N ALA A 145 5.35 15.21 -0.48
CA ALA A 145 5.53 15.69 0.89
C ALA A 145 5.83 14.54 1.86
N ILE A 146 5.12 13.41 1.73
CA ILE A 146 5.33 12.21 2.55
C ILE A 146 6.73 11.63 2.32
N LEU A 147 7.12 11.44 1.07
CA LEU A 147 8.42 10.88 0.70
C LEU A 147 9.58 11.75 1.18
N THR A 148 9.44 13.08 1.10
CA THR A 148 10.43 14.03 1.64
C THR A 148 10.62 13.87 3.15
N ARG A 149 9.53 13.62 3.90
CA ARG A 149 9.60 13.39 5.36
C ARG A 149 10.29 12.07 5.70
N ILE A 150 10.08 11.03 4.91
CA ILE A 150 10.70 9.71 5.12
C ILE A 150 12.21 9.77 4.90
N LYS A 151 12.67 10.44 3.82
CA LYS A 151 14.11 10.64 3.58
C LYS A 151 14.81 11.35 4.74
N LYS A 152 14.18 12.39 5.33
CA LYS A 152 14.72 13.11 6.49
C LYS A 152 14.85 12.25 7.75
N ARG A 153 14.11 11.15 7.85
CA ARG A 153 14.09 10.24 9.01
C ARG A 153 15.04 9.05 8.87
N GLU A 154 15.91 9.01 7.84
CA GLU A 154 16.92 7.97 7.72
C GLU A 154 17.66 7.79 9.07
N PRO A 155 17.82 6.55 9.55
CA PRO A 155 18.27 6.31 10.90
C PRO A 155 19.68 6.89 11.04
N ARG A 156 19.83 7.84 11.97
CA ARG A 156 21.11 8.33 12.47
C ARG A 156 21.94 7.09 12.77
N LYS A 157 22.93 6.77 11.93
CA LYS A 157 23.79 5.58 12.08
C LYS A 157 24.13 5.46 13.56
N LYS A 158 23.65 4.40 14.22
CA LYS A 158 24.05 4.13 15.61
C LYS A 158 25.57 4.15 15.60
N ALA A 159 26.16 5.15 16.24
CA ALA A 159 27.59 5.21 16.43
C ALA A 159 27.99 3.85 16.99
N THR A 160 28.83 3.13 16.25
CA THR A 160 29.39 1.86 16.66
C THR A 160 30.03 2.12 18.00
N ARG A 161 29.37 1.71 19.09
CA ARG A 161 29.92 1.81 20.42
C ARG A 161 31.07 0.82 20.41
N ALA A 162 32.27 1.34 20.21
CA ALA A 162 33.50 0.56 20.25
C ALA A 162 33.44 -0.29 21.53
N SER A 163 33.32 -1.60 21.36
CA SER A 163 33.41 -2.54 22.46
C SER A 163 34.82 -2.41 23.03
N ALA A 164 34.93 -1.70 24.16
CA ALA A 164 36.15 -1.70 24.94
C ALA A 164 36.47 -3.15 25.33
N PRO A 165 37.70 -3.65 25.09
CA PRO A 165 38.06 -5.00 25.49
C PRO A 165 38.16 -5.04 27.01
N THR A 166 37.17 -5.64 27.67
CA THR A 166 37.22 -5.94 29.10
C THR A 166 38.26 -7.03 29.32
N GLY A 167 39.51 -6.62 29.56
CA GLY A 167 40.59 -7.51 29.99
C GLY A 167 40.26 -8.11 31.35
N ARG A 168 39.61 -9.28 31.36
CA ARG A 168 39.48 -10.12 32.55
C ARG A 168 40.71 -11.02 32.65
N ARG A 169 41.77 -10.48 33.27
CA ARG A 169 42.94 -11.21 33.74
C ARG A 169 42.48 -12.16 34.87
N ARG A 170 42.13 -13.41 34.54
CA ARG A 170 41.97 -14.47 35.54
C ARG A 170 43.35 -14.93 35.96
N THR A 171 43.75 -14.51 37.15
CA THR A 171 44.89 -15.05 37.88
C THR A 171 44.67 -16.53 38.17
N SER A 172 45.60 -17.35 37.71
CA SER A 172 45.77 -18.76 38.06
C SER A 172 46.00 -18.91 39.57
N ALA A 173 45.18 -19.72 40.24
CA ALA A 173 45.48 -20.27 41.56
C ALA A 173 46.15 -21.66 41.39
N PRO A 174 47.12 -22.02 42.25
CA PRO A 174 48.00 -23.15 41.99
C PRO A 174 47.38 -24.50 42.37
N ALA A 175 47.86 -25.54 41.69
CA ALA A 175 47.60 -26.94 41.97
C ALA A 175 48.04 -27.32 43.39
N ARG A 176 47.17 -28.03 44.12
CA ARG A 176 47.59 -28.91 45.22
C ARG A 176 47.54 -30.34 44.74
N SER A 177 48.73 -30.89 44.53
CA SER A 177 49.01 -32.30 44.37
C SER A 177 48.99 -33.02 45.72
N SER A 178 48.59 -34.29 45.62
CA SER A 178 48.38 -35.34 46.62
C SER A 178 49.58 -35.69 47.50
N HIS A 179 49.31 -36.23 48.70
CA HIS A 179 49.83 -37.49 49.28
C HIS A 179 49.92 -37.44 50.81
N GLN A 180 49.08 -38.19 51.52
CA GLN A 180 49.37 -39.48 52.19
C GLN A 180 48.11 -39.96 52.91
#